data_AF-K1R2I3-F1
#
_entry.id   AF-K1R2I3-F1
#
_cell.length_a   1.000
_cell.length_b   1.000
_cell.length_c   1.000
_cell.angle_alpha   90.00
_cell.angle_beta   90.00
_cell.angle_gamma   90.00
#
_symmetry.space_group_name_H-M   'P 1'
#
loop_
_entity.id
_entity.type
_entity.pdbx_description
1 polymer ?
#
loop_
_entity_poly.entity_id
_entity_poly.type
_entity_poly.pdbx_seq_one_letter_code
_entity_poly.pdbx_strand_id
1 'polypeptide(L)'
;MTDDDINVLHYVSYKLQDVTITVGLTESDVNTPCGFFAGPGTASQLVVIDCPTSTKGRFVKISKTTETLTLCEVDVFGVLV
;
A
#
# COMPACT_ATOMS: atom_id res chain seq x y z
N MET A 1 10.83 14.63 23.85
CA MET A 1 9.86 14.86 22.76
C MET A 1 10.05 16.30 22.35
N THR A 2 10.98 16.53 21.44
CA THR A 2 11.35 17.86 20.94
C THR A 2 10.51 18.14 19.69
N ASP A 3 10.19 19.41 19.42
CA ASP A 3 9.32 19.83 18.31
C ASP A 3 9.77 19.31 16.92
N ASP A 4 11.03 18.90 16.77
CA ASP A 4 11.56 18.24 15.58
C ASP A 4 10.93 16.86 15.31
N ASP A 5 10.60 16.08 16.35
CA ASP A 5 9.98 14.76 16.22
C ASP A 5 8.55 14.84 15.65
N ILE A 6 7.82 15.92 15.99
CA ILE A 6 6.47 16.17 15.48
C ILE A 6 6.50 16.46 13.98
N ASN A 7 7.48 17.22 13.50
CA ASN A 7 7.61 17.54 12.08
C ASN A 7 8.06 16.33 11.24
N VAL A 8 8.89 15.44 11.80
CA VAL A 8 9.28 14.18 11.15
C VAL A 8 8.09 13.22 11.04
N LEU A 9 7.31 13.05 12.10
CA LEU A 9 6.12 12.19 12.06
C LEU A 9 5.08 12.70 11.06
N HIS A 10 4.88 14.02 10.98
CA HIS A 10 3.99 14.62 10.00
C HIS A 10 4.51 14.37 8.57
N TYR A 11 5.82 14.52 8.31
CA TYR A 11 6.43 14.29 6.99
C TYR A 11 6.37 12.85 6.48
N VAL A 12 6.54 11.86 7.38
CA VAL A 12 6.51 10.44 6.99
C VAL A 12 5.09 9.98 6.66
N SER A 13 4.08 10.58 7.30
CA SER A 13 2.65 10.28 7.13
C SER A 13 2.17 10.50 5.68
N TYR A 14 2.64 11.56 5.01
CA TYR A 14 2.27 11.88 3.62
C TYR A 14 2.85 10.91 2.58
N LYS A 15 3.83 10.08 2.96
CA LYS A 15 4.42 9.11 2.02
C LYS A 15 3.44 8.02 1.65
N LEU A 16 2.52 7.69 2.55
CA LEU A 16 1.43 6.74 2.31
C LEU A 16 0.16 7.51 1.92
N GLN A 17 0.08 7.92 0.66
CA GLN A 17 -1.13 8.53 0.09
C GLN A 17 -1.19 8.21 -1.41
N ASP A 18 -2.39 8.23 -1.96
CA ASP A 18 -2.65 7.94 -3.38
C ASP A 18 -2.01 6.62 -3.86
N VAL A 19 -2.12 5.58 -3.03
CA VAL A 19 -1.50 4.28 -3.28
C VAL A 19 -2.48 3.35 -3.99
N THR A 20 -2.04 2.78 -5.10
CA THR A 20 -2.79 1.78 -5.86
C THR A 20 -2.21 0.39 -5.61
N ILE A 21 -3.09 -0.57 -5.34
CA ILE A 21 -2.77 -1.98 -5.15
C ILE A 21 -3.33 -2.77 -6.32
N THR A 22 -2.44 -3.41 -7.07
CA THR A 22 -2.78 -4.33 -8.16
C THR A 22 -2.19 -5.71 -7.95
N VAL A 23 -2.79 -6.70 -8.61
CA VAL A 23 -2.44 -8.11 -8.50
C VAL A 23 -2.28 -8.71 -9.90
N GLY A 24 -1.39 -9.70 -10.03
CA GLY A 24 -1.05 -10.33 -11.30
C GLY A 24 -0.60 -11.77 -11.13
N LEU A 25 -0.78 -12.58 -12.19
CA LEU A 25 -0.28 -13.95 -12.24
C LEU A 25 1.20 -14.01 -12.65
N THR A 26 1.68 -13.03 -13.41
CA THR A 26 3.06 -12.90 -13.87
C THR A 26 3.62 -11.53 -13.47
N GLU A 27 4.94 -11.43 -13.39
CA GLU A 27 5.63 -10.17 -13.04
C GLU A 27 5.41 -9.07 -14.08
N SER A 28 5.29 -9.44 -15.36
CA SER A 28 5.07 -8.50 -16.47
C SER A 28 3.63 -7.99 -16.58
N ASP A 29 2.67 -8.62 -15.89
CA ASP A 29 1.24 -8.30 -15.97
C ASP A 29 0.60 -8.27 -14.58
N VAL A 30 0.88 -7.19 -13.83
CA VAL A 30 0.34 -6.92 -12.49
C VAL A 30 -0.66 -5.76 -12.56
N ASN A 31 -1.76 -5.98 -13.29
CA ASN A 31 -2.71 -4.93 -13.65
C ASN A 31 -4.13 -5.14 -13.10
N THR A 32 -4.43 -6.25 -12.43
CA THR A 32 -5.76 -6.48 -11.85
C THR A 32 -5.96 -5.60 -10.61
N PRO A 33 -6.94 -4.69 -10.56
CA PRO A 33 -7.14 -3.84 -9.40
C PRO A 33 -7.55 -4.65 -8.16
N CYS A 34 -6.84 -4.47 -7.05
CA CYS A 34 -7.26 -4.96 -5.74
C CYS A 34 -7.86 -3.81 -4.92
N GLY A 35 -7.20 -2.65 -4.87
CA GLY A 35 -7.70 -1.53 -4.08
C GLY A 35 -6.90 -0.24 -4.23
N PHE A 36 -7.37 0.78 -3.54
CA PHE A 36 -6.78 2.12 -3.53
C PHE A 36 -6.87 2.72 -2.13
N PHE A 37 -5.80 3.37 -1.70
CA PHE A 37 -5.74 4.13 -0.46
C PHE A 37 -5.43 5.60 -0.76
N ALA A 38 -6.42 6.47 -0.52
CA ALA A 38 -6.27 7.91 -0.75
C ALA A 38 -5.27 8.55 0.23
N GLY A 39 -5.28 8.13 1.50
CA GLY A 39 -4.45 8.74 2.54
C GLY A 39 -4.85 10.18 2.89
N PRO A 40 -3.93 10.95 3.52
CA PRO A 40 -2.63 10.49 3.99
C PRO A 40 -2.79 9.47 5.12
N GLY A 41 -1.87 8.51 5.17
CA GLY A 41 -1.74 7.61 6.31
C GLY A 41 -1.19 8.37 7.52
N THR A 42 -1.32 7.80 8.71
CA THR A 42 -0.63 8.30 9.92
C THR A 42 0.54 7.40 10.29
N ALA A 43 1.44 7.89 11.16
CA ALA A 43 2.54 7.08 11.68
C ALA A 43 2.03 5.73 12.24
N SER A 44 2.68 4.65 11.81
CA SER A 44 2.36 3.27 12.21
C SER A 44 0.90 2.83 11.98
N GLN A 45 0.18 3.50 11.08
CA GLN A 45 -1.19 3.11 10.76
C GLN A 45 -1.23 1.75 10.07
N LEU A 46 -2.12 0.88 10.55
CA LEU A 46 -2.53 -0.31 9.82
C LEU A 46 -3.67 0.05 8.85
N VAL A 47 -3.46 -0.16 7.56
CA VAL A 47 -4.48 -0.01 6.52
C VAL A 47 -4.84 -1.39 5.99
N VAL A 48 -6.11 -1.77 6.13
CA VAL A 48 -6.64 -3.03 5.60
C VAL A 48 -7.33 -2.75 4.27
N ILE A 49 -6.94 -3.47 3.21
CA ILE A 49 -7.53 -3.38 1.88
C ILE A 49 -8.11 -4.74 1.51
N ASP A 50 -9.42 -4.80 1.36
CA ASP A 50 -10.12 -6.00 0.91
C ASP A 50 -10.14 -6.04 -0.63
N CYS A 51 -9.40 -6.98 -1.22
CA CYS A 51 -9.47 -7.20 -2.67
C CYS A 51 -10.83 -7.82 -3.07
N PRO A 52 -11.31 -7.62 -4.31
CA PRO A 52 -12.45 -8.37 -4.85
C PRO A 52 -12.25 -9.88 -4.72
N THR A 53 -13.32 -10.62 -4.40
CA THR A 53 -13.25 -12.08 -4.15
C THR A 53 -12.77 -12.91 -5.33
N SER A 54 -12.85 -12.37 -6.55
CA SER A 54 -12.36 -13.01 -7.77
C SER A 54 -10.86 -12.79 -8.03
N THR A 55 -10.18 -12.02 -7.19
CA THR A 55 -8.76 -11.68 -7.37
C THR A 55 -7.90 -12.92 -7.20
N LYS A 56 -7.13 -13.25 -8.24
CA LYS A 56 -6.16 -14.34 -8.23
C LYS A 56 -4.81 -13.79 -8.65
N GLY A 57 -3.75 -14.19 -7.97
CA GLY A 57 -2.43 -13.70 -8.29
C GLY A 57 -1.30 -14.43 -7.59
N ARG A 58 -0.10 -14.18 -8.11
CA ARG A 58 1.18 -14.56 -7.54
C ARG A 58 2.00 -13.32 -7.15
N PHE A 59 1.76 -12.19 -7.81
CA PHE A 59 2.46 -10.93 -7.62
C PHE A 59 1.48 -9.87 -7.14
N VAL A 60 1.87 -9.12 -6.13
CA VAL A 60 1.17 -7.92 -5.64
C VAL A 60 2.06 -6.72 -5.90
N LYS A 61 1.50 -5.69 -6.52
CA LYS A 61 2.18 -4.43 -6.76
C LYS A 61 1.47 -3.34 -5.98
N ILE A 62 2.23 -2.69 -5.09
CA ILE A 62 1.80 -1.51 -4.36
C ILE A 62 2.58 -0.34 -4.96
N SER A 63 1.88 0.66 -5.49
CA SER A 63 2.52 1.73 -6.25
C SER A 63 1.89 3.09 -6.02
N LYS A 64 2.72 4.13 -6.13
CA LYS A 64 2.37 5.56 -6.12
C LYS A 64 3.06 6.19 -7.34
N THR A 65 2.46 7.22 -7.94
CA THR A 65 2.94 7.81 -9.21
C THR A 65 3.83 9.03 -9.02
N THR A 66 3.85 9.64 -7.84
CA THR A 66 4.44 10.96 -7.63
C THR A 66 5.76 10.91 -6.86
N GLU A 67 5.79 10.23 -5.72
CA GLU A 67 6.92 10.24 -4.78
C GLU A 67 7.33 8.84 -4.32
N THR A 68 8.45 8.77 -3.60
CA THR A 68 8.91 7.54 -2.95
C THR A 68 7.85 6.98 -2.00
N LEU A 69 7.42 5.76 -2.29
CA LEU A 69 6.60 4.96 -1.39
C LEU A 69 7.50 4.25 -0.37
N THR A 70 7.14 4.30 0.92
CA THR A 70 7.81 3.56 1.99
C THR A 70 6.75 2.80 2.77
N LEU A 71 6.95 1.50 2.92
CA LEU A 71 6.06 0.60 3.66
C LEU A 71 6.88 -0.04 4.77
N CYS A 72 6.33 -0.08 5.99
CA CYS A 72 6.98 -0.73 7.12
C CYS A 72 6.81 -2.25 7.07
N GLU A 73 5.62 -2.70 6.71
CA GLU A 73 5.24 -4.11 6.66
C GLU A 73 4.14 -4.30 5.61
N VAL A 74 4.08 -5.48 4.99
CA VAL A 74 3.00 -5.87 4.06
C VAL A 74 2.62 -7.32 4.31
N ASP A 75 1.42 -7.52 4.85
CA ASP A 75 0.81 -8.83 4.99
C ASP A 75 -0.18 -9.09 3.85
N VAL A 76 -0.06 -10.25 3.20
CA VAL A 76 -0.96 -10.69 2.12
C VAL A 76 -1.71 -11.94 2.56
N PHE A 77 -3.04 -11.84 2.65
CA PHE A 77 -3.92 -12.94 3.05
C PHE A 77 -4.72 -13.47 1.86
N GLY A 78 -4.92 -14.78 1.82
CA GLY A 78 -5.70 -15.44 0.79
C GLY A 78 -5.78 -16.95 1.01
N VAL A 79 -6.46 -17.63 0.09
CA VAL A 79 -6.55 -19.10 0.06
C VAL A 79 -5.93 -19.62 -1.24
N LEU A 80 -5.34 -20.81 -1.17
CA LEU A 80 -4.91 -21.53 -2.37
C LEU A 80 -6.15 -22.06 -3.08
N VAL A 81 -6.20 -21.87 -4.40
CA VAL A 81 -7.28 -22.32 -5.29
C VAL A 81 -6.79 -23.29 -6.33
#